data_AF-A0A1F6CHI1-F1
#
_entry.id   AF-A0A1F6CHI1-F1
#
_cell.length_a   1.000
_cell.length_b   1.000
_cell.length_c   1.000
_cell.angle_alpha   90.00
_cell.angle_beta   90.00
_cell.angle_gamma   90.00
#
_symmetry.space_group_name_H-M   'P 1'
#
loop_
_entity.id
_entity.type
_entity.pdbx_description
1 polymer ?
#
loop_
_entity_poly.entity_id
_entity_poly.type
_entity_poly.pdbx_seq_one_letter_code
_entity_poly.pdbx_strand_id
1 'polypeptide(L)'
;MNTTTFKRRTLSPIQPHPVELMRRKAMDTQDPEHVMRKEIQKLCGTYQFTATFSEDTDTLATFRHVPGLIAVQCLLKDKDGKPVGKGHGSAILTRINRGIERTAFICLNASFLSAANSACKVMDSLRLDTSHEQAAPKGLGEAYRAKQEESSNLATDKQKSYLRELVSLNVENEAERERWEAGLDSMSKEDASEAISQFADR
;
A
#
# COMPACT_ATOMS: atom_id res chain seq x y z
N MET A 1 23.78 -41.06 -39.74
CA MET A 1 23.47 -39.76 -39.10
C MET A 1 22.67 -40.05 -37.84
N ASN A 2 23.25 -39.87 -36.65
CA ASN A 2 22.61 -40.20 -35.38
C ASN A 2 21.92 -38.96 -34.82
N THR A 3 20.59 -38.92 -34.87
CA THR A 3 19.77 -37.88 -34.23
C THR A 3 19.61 -38.20 -32.75
N THR A 4 20.36 -37.50 -31.91
CA THR A 4 20.19 -37.54 -30.45
C THR A 4 18.96 -36.72 -30.05
N THR A 5 17.82 -37.39 -29.83
CA THR A 5 16.65 -36.80 -29.17
C THR A 5 16.96 -36.49 -27.71
N PHE A 6 17.22 -35.22 -27.42
CA PHE A 6 17.43 -34.71 -26.06
C PHE A 6 16.10 -34.76 -25.30
N LYS A 7 15.91 -35.74 -24.41
CA LYS A 7 14.73 -35.79 -23.53
C LYS A 7 14.77 -34.61 -22.56
N ARG A 8 13.74 -33.75 -22.62
CA ARG A 8 13.53 -32.63 -21.71
C ARG A 8 13.44 -33.17 -20.27
N ARG A 9 14.37 -32.79 -19.40
CA ARG A 9 14.34 -33.19 -17.98
C ARG A 9 13.07 -32.62 -17.34
N THR A 10 12.13 -33.49 -16.99
CA THR A 10 11.02 -33.16 -16.10
C THR A 10 11.56 -32.95 -14.70
N LEU A 11 11.42 -31.73 -14.17
CA LEU A 11 11.77 -31.41 -12.78
C LEU A 11 10.93 -32.27 -11.83
N SER A 12 11.53 -32.76 -10.75
CA SER A 12 10.82 -33.58 -9.78
C SER A 12 9.76 -32.75 -9.03
N PRO A 13 8.59 -33.32 -8.67
CA PRO A 13 7.48 -32.60 -8.02
C PRO A 13 7.81 -31.94 -6.66
N ILE A 14 9.01 -32.14 -6.12
CA ILE A 14 9.44 -31.71 -4.79
C ILE A 14 10.37 -30.47 -4.87
N GLN A 15 10.82 -30.08 -6.08
CA GLN A 15 11.66 -28.90 -6.23
C GLN A 15 10.80 -27.63 -6.31
N PRO A 16 10.93 -26.69 -5.35
CA PRO A 16 10.20 -25.43 -5.42
C PRO A 16 10.61 -24.69 -6.70
N HIS A 17 9.62 -24.12 -7.38
CA HIS A 17 9.82 -23.45 -8.66
C HIS A 17 10.85 -22.33 -8.50
N PRO A 18 11.82 -22.16 -9.41
CA PRO A 18 12.90 -21.16 -9.26
C PRO A 18 12.38 -19.74 -9.05
N VAL A 19 11.22 -19.39 -9.62
CA VAL A 19 10.54 -18.09 -9.39
C VAL A 19 10.06 -17.94 -7.94
N GLU A 20 9.58 -18.99 -7.31
CA GLU A 20 9.10 -18.97 -5.92
C GLU A 20 10.27 -18.82 -4.94
N LEU A 21 11.40 -19.48 -5.23
CA LEU A 21 12.65 -19.30 -4.48
C LEU A 21 13.19 -17.86 -4.61
N MET A 22 13.17 -17.29 -5.82
CA MET A 22 13.57 -15.89 -6.04
C MET A 22 12.64 -14.92 -5.30
N ARG A 23 11.33 -15.17 -5.32
CA ARG A 23 10.35 -14.34 -4.59
C ARG A 23 10.55 -14.42 -3.08
N ARG A 24 10.78 -15.62 -2.54
CA ARG A 24 11.06 -15.80 -1.10
C ARG A 24 12.31 -15.06 -0.67
N LYS A 25 13.38 -15.09 -1.49
CA LYS A 25 14.60 -14.31 -1.25
C LYS A 25 14.37 -12.81 -1.40
N ALA A 26 13.59 -12.38 -2.39
CA ALA A 26 13.28 -10.96 -2.60
C ALA A 26 12.35 -10.35 -1.53
N MET A 27 11.67 -11.18 -0.74
CA MET A 27 10.85 -10.77 0.40
C MET A 27 11.59 -10.92 1.74
N ASP A 28 12.82 -11.45 1.74
CA ASP A 28 13.61 -11.61 2.95
C ASP A 28 14.31 -10.30 3.32
N THR A 29 13.59 -9.45 4.04
CA THR A 29 14.10 -8.15 4.50
C THR A 29 15.18 -8.27 5.58
N GLN A 30 15.47 -9.47 6.09
CA GLN A 30 16.53 -9.70 7.08
C GLN A 30 17.91 -9.84 6.43
N ASP A 31 17.99 -10.07 5.11
CA ASP A 31 19.26 -10.12 4.38
C ASP A 31 19.96 -8.74 4.43
N PRO A 32 21.24 -8.66 4.86
CA PRO A 32 22.05 -7.44 4.82
C PRO A 32 22.11 -6.78 3.43
N GLU A 33 22.09 -7.58 2.36
CA GLU A 33 22.21 -7.11 0.98
C GLU A 33 20.87 -6.70 0.37
N HIS A 34 19.77 -6.84 1.11
CA HIS A 34 18.42 -6.53 0.65
C HIS A 34 18.27 -5.05 0.28
N VAL A 35 17.67 -4.77 -0.88
CA VAL A 35 17.51 -3.40 -1.42
C VAL A 35 16.77 -2.49 -0.43
N MET A 36 15.68 -2.97 0.19
CA MET A 36 14.96 -2.19 1.22
C MET A 36 15.86 -1.83 2.41
N ARG A 37 16.77 -2.72 2.82
CA ARG A 37 17.66 -2.46 3.95
C ARG A 37 18.70 -1.41 3.59
N LYS A 38 19.22 -1.43 2.36
CA LYS A 38 20.10 -0.37 1.82
C LYS A 38 19.39 0.98 1.79
N GLU A 39 18.13 1.03 1.35
CA GLU A 39 17.34 2.27 1.38
C GLU A 39 17.05 2.76 2.80
N ILE A 40 16.64 1.88 3.71
CA ILE A 40 16.44 2.23 5.12
C ILE A 40 17.75 2.75 5.72
N GLN A 41 18.89 2.11 5.44
CA GLN A 41 20.19 2.54 5.95
C GLN A 41 20.59 3.93 5.45
N LYS A 42 20.26 4.29 4.20
CA LYS A 42 20.45 5.66 3.70
C LYS A 42 19.60 6.69 4.46
N LEU A 43 18.40 6.30 4.87
CA LEU A 43 17.47 7.17 5.60
C LEU A 43 17.78 7.26 7.10
N CYS A 44 18.40 6.22 7.66
CA CYS A 44 18.86 6.17 9.05
C CYS A 44 20.06 7.11 9.24
N GLY A 45 19.80 8.29 9.77
CA GLY A 45 20.83 9.28 10.05
C GLY A 45 20.42 10.22 11.18
N THR A 46 21.35 11.08 11.57
CA THR A 46 21.11 12.13 12.57
C THR A 46 20.65 13.40 11.87
N TYR A 47 19.41 13.79 12.12
CA TYR A 47 18.83 15.04 11.65
C TYR A 47 18.81 16.04 12.80
N GLN A 48 19.29 17.26 12.54
CA GLN A 48 19.28 18.32 13.55
C GLN A 48 18.14 19.26 13.23
N PHE A 49 17.25 19.45 14.19
CA PHE A 49 16.15 20.39 14.10
C PHE A 49 16.22 21.34 15.29
N THR A 50 15.78 22.57 15.07
CA THR A 50 15.59 23.53 16.16
C THR A 50 14.09 23.64 16.45
N ALA A 51 13.71 23.30 17.68
CA ALA A 51 12.35 23.48 18.18
C ALA A 51 12.27 24.79 18.96
N THR A 52 11.42 25.72 18.50
CA THR A 52 11.13 26.96 19.22
C THR A 52 9.70 26.92 19.76
N PHE A 53 9.55 27.19 21.06
CA PHE A 53 8.27 27.22 21.74
C PHE A 53 7.85 28.66 22.03
N SER A 54 6.59 28.96 21.85
CA SER A 54 6.01 30.27 22.18
C SER A 54 4.56 30.09 22.64
N GLU A 55 4.04 31.06 23.38
CA GLU A 55 2.64 31.08 23.77
C GLU A 55 1.75 31.16 22.52
N ASP A 56 0.69 30.36 22.50
CA ASP A 56 -0.26 30.34 21.39
C ASP A 56 -1.41 31.32 21.66
N THR A 57 -1.15 32.59 21.33
CA THR A 57 -2.11 33.68 21.51
C THR A 57 -3.39 33.48 20.71
N ASP A 58 -3.33 32.79 19.57
CA ASP A 58 -4.48 32.58 18.68
C ASP A 58 -5.47 31.59 19.30
N THR A 59 -4.97 30.46 19.82
CA THR A 59 -5.77 29.48 20.55
C THR A 59 -6.32 30.09 21.84
N LEU A 60 -5.51 30.83 22.60
CA LEU A 60 -5.97 31.52 23.80
C LEU A 60 -7.05 32.57 23.49
N ALA A 61 -6.93 33.29 22.38
CA ALA A 61 -7.93 34.27 21.95
C ALA A 61 -9.24 33.63 21.51
N THR A 62 -9.17 32.46 20.87
CA THR A 62 -10.34 31.71 20.41
C THR A 62 -11.11 31.09 21.60
N PHE A 63 -10.38 30.57 22.60
CA PHE A 63 -10.96 29.85 23.73
C PHE A 63 -10.91 30.64 25.05
N ARG A 64 -11.06 31.98 24.99
CA ARG A 64 -11.08 32.86 26.17
C ARG A 64 -12.12 32.49 27.22
N HIS A 65 -13.19 31.82 26.81
CA HIS A 65 -14.27 31.38 27.69
C HIS A 65 -13.90 30.17 28.56
N VAL A 66 -12.80 29.47 28.28
CA VAL A 66 -12.34 28.29 29.03
C VAL A 66 -11.36 28.73 30.12
N PRO A 67 -11.76 28.74 31.40
CA PRO A 67 -10.87 29.15 32.49
C PRO A 67 -9.75 28.14 32.70
N GLY A 68 -8.53 28.64 32.92
CA GLY A 68 -7.36 27.80 33.18
C GLY A 68 -6.78 27.12 31.93
N LEU A 69 -7.24 27.49 30.73
CA LEU A 69 -6.62 27.03 29.49
C LEU A 69 -5.21 27.61 29.36
N ILE A 70 -4.25 26.74 29.07
CA ILE A 70 -2.92 27.09 28.59
C ILE A 70 -2.76 26.57 27.17
N ALA A 71 -2.12 27.34 26.31
CA ALA A 71 -1.81 26.92 24.95
C ALA A 71 -0.41 27.35 24.54
N VAL A 72 0.29 26.46 23.87
CA VAL A 72 1.67 26.62 23.43
C VAL A 72 1.77 26.15 21.99
N GLN A 73 2.49 26.91 21.17
CA GLN A 73 2.83 26.50 19.82
C GLN A 73 4.32 26.16 19.74
N CYS A 74 4.62 25.13 18.94
CA CYS A 74 5.96 24.70 18.61
C CYS A 74 6.20 24.91 17.12
N LEU A 75 7.30 25.57 16.77
CA LEU A 75 7.78 25.71 15.40
C LEU A 75 9.08 24.94 15.26
N LEU A 76 9.09 23.94 14.38
CA LEU A 76 10.26 23.17 14.00
C LEU A 76 10.91 23.82 12.78
N LYS A 77 12.20 24.10 12.90
CA LYS A 77 13.02 24.64 11.82
C LYS A 77 14.13 23.67 11.45
N ASP A 78 14.44 23.63 10.16
CA ASP A 78 15.61 22.94 9.64
C ASP A 78 16.88 23.74 9.96
N LYS A 79 18.05 23.17 9.65
CA LYS A 79 19.37 23.78 9.78
C LYS A 79 19.46 25.14 9.07
N ASP A 80 18.76 25.29 7.95
CA ASP A 80 18.70 26.53 7.17
C ASP A 80 17.70 27.57 7.74
N GLY A 81 17.09 27.29 8.90
CA GLY A 81 16.10 28.15 9.53
C GLY A 81 14.71 28.10 8.86
N LYS A 82 14.51 27.26 7.84
CA LYS A 82 13.23 27.08 7.16
C LYS A 82 12.22 26.36 8.07
N PRO A 83 10.96 26.81 8.15
CA PRO A 83 9.95 26.14 8.95
C PRO A 83 9.55 24.80 8.29
N VAL A 84 9.73 23.71 9.02
CA VAL A 84 9.40 22.34 8.56
C VAL A 84 8.04 21.90 9.08
N GLY A 85 7.67 22.35 10.30
CA GLY A 85 6.40 22.00 10.91
C GLY A 85 5.99 22.99 11.98
N LYS A 86 4.69 23.25 12.06
CA LYS A 86 4.06 24.00 13.16
C LYS A 86 3.12 23.07 13.90
N GLY A 87 3.14 23.11 15.22
CA GLY A 87 2.28 22.30 16.08
C GLY A 87 1.70 23.12 17.22
N HIS A 88 0.51 22.71 17.66
CA HIS A 88 -0.24 23.37 18.72
C HIS A 88 -0.48 22.37 19.84
N GLY A 89 -0.30 22.81 21.07
CA GLY A 89 -0.62 22.06 22.27
C GLY A 89 -1.47 22.92 23.18
N SER A 90 -2.47 22.32 23.81
CA SER A 90 -3.31 23.00 24.81
C SER A 90 -3.64 22.07 25.96
N ALA A 91 -3.74 22.61 27.17
CA ALA A 91 -4.16 21.88 28.35
C ALA A 91 -5.00 22.77 29.26
N ILE A 92 -5.88 22.19 30.06
CA ILE A 92 -6.72 22.93 31.02
C ILE A 92 -6.22 22.63 32.42
N LEU A 93 -5.85 23.68 33.15
CA LEU A 93 -5.52 23.60 34.56
C LEU A 93 -6.82 23.40 35.37
N THR A 94 -6.99 22.22 35.92
CA THR A 94 -8.16 21.87 36.73
C THR A 94 -7.78 21.69 38.20
N ARG A 95 -8.78 21.74 39.10
CA ARG A 95 -8.56 21.50 40.54
C ARG A 95 -7.99 20.12 40.86
N ILE A 96 -8.16 19.16 39.95
CA ILE A 96 -7.67 17.78 40.06
C ILE A 96 -6.19 17.71 39.64
N ASN A 97 -5.76 18.54 38.69
CA ASN A 97 -4.38 18.58 38.20
C ASN A 97 -3.68 19.88 38.66
N ARG A 98 -3.42 20.00 39.97
CA ARG A 98 -2.82 21.21 40.58
C ARG A 98 -1.35 21.45 40.19
N GLY A 99 -0.71 20.53 39.47
CA GLY A 99 0.66 20.70 39.01
C GLY A 99 0.73 21.64 37.81
N ILE A 100 0.98 22.93 38.06
CA ILE A 100 1.16 23.94 36.99
C ILE A 100 2.27 23.50 36.04
N GLU A 101 3.44 23.15 36.59
CA GLU A 101 4.59 22.69 35.81
C GLU A 101 4.26 21.45 34.98
N ARG A 102 3.62 20.45 35.59
CA ARG A 102 3.22 19.22 34.89
C ARG A 102 2.28 19.52 33.74
N THR A 103 1.32 20.42 33.94
CA THR A 103 0.35 20.81 32.91
C THR A 103 1.06 21.56 31.77
N ALA A 104 2.00 22.47 32.10
CA ALA A 104 2.83 23.14 31.11
C ALA A 104 3.70 22.16 30.30
N PHE A 105 4.33 21.18 30.96
CA PHE A 105 5.11 20.14 30.27
C PHE A 105 4.25 19.27 29.34
N ILE A 106 3.02 18.91 29.75
CA ILE A 106 2.09 18.20 28.87
C ILE A 106 1.78 19.04 27.63
N CYS A 107 1.53 20.34 27.81
CA CYS A 107 1.25 21.28 26.73
C CYS A 107 2.44 21.41 25.76
N LEU A 108 3.66 21.56 26.30
CA LEU A 108 4.91 21.61 25.53
C LEU A 108 5.10 20.32 24.72
N ASN A 109 5.01 19.16 25.34
CA ASN A 109 5.19 17.87 24.69
C ASN A 109 4.13 17.62 23.61
N ALA A 110 2.87 18.00 23.87
CA ALA A 110 1.80 17.91 22.88
C ALA A 110 2.07 18.81 21.67
N SER A 111 2.52 20.05 21.90
CA SER A 111 2.85 20.98 20.81
C SER A 111 4.01 20.47 19.95
N PHE A 112 5.04 19.88 20.56
CA PHE A 112 6.17 19.28 19.86
C PHE A 112 5.76 18.06 19.04
N LEU A 113 4.96 17.14 19.62
CA LEU A 113 4.47 15.96 18.92
C LEU A 113 3.60 16.35 17.71
N SER A 114 2.73 17.36 17.88
CA SER A 114 1.92 17.91 16.79
C SER A 114 2.80 18.51 15.68
N ALA A 115 3.89 19.20 16.05
CA ALA A 115 4.79 19.82 15.08
C ALA A 115 5.59 18.75 14.33
N ALA A 116 6.07 17.71 15.01
CA ALA A 116 6.77 16.59 14.42
C ALA A 116 5.88 15.80 13.45
N ASN A 117 4.62 15.54 13.83
CA ASN A 117 3.66 14.89 12.95
C ASN A 117 3.38 15.72 11.68
N SER A 118 3.29 17.05 11.83
CA SER A 118 3.11 17.96 10.70
C SER A 118 4.35 17.99 9.80
N ALA A 119 5.54 18.00 10.39
CA ALA A 119 6.81 17.93 9.67
C ALA A 119 6.95 16.63 8.85
N CYS A 120 6.54 15.48 9.39
CA CYS A 120 6.58 14.20 8.65
C CYS A 120 5.79 14.27 7.33
N LYS A 121 4.61 14.92 7.33
CA LYS A 121 3.80 15.08 6.11
C LYS A 121 4.46 15.97 5.06
N VAL A 122 5.16 17.02 5.50
CA VAL A 122 5.83 17.97 4.61
C VAL A 122 7.15 17.39 4.06
N MET A 123 7.88 16.63 4.87
CA MET A 123 9.15 16.01 4.45
C MET A 123 8.97 15.02 3.30
N ASP A 124 7.85 14.30 3.24
CA ASP A 124 7.58 13.39 2.11
C ASP A 124 7.30 14.14 0.81
N SER A 125 6.73 15.35 0.87
CA SER A 125 6.53 16.19 -0.32
C SER A 125 7.86 16.71 -0.89
N LEU A 126 8.86 16.97 -0.04
CA LEU A 126 10.20 17.42 -0.45
C LEU A 126 11.09 16.29 -0.99
N ARG A 127 10.75 15.02 -0.71
CA ARG A 127 11.48 13.83 -1.19
C ARG A 127 11.09 13.40 -2.60
N LEU A 128 9.94 13.84 -3.10
CA LEU A 128 9.48 13.55 -4.47
C LEU A 128 10.34 14.24 -5.54
N ASP A 129 10.99 15.35 -5.20
CA ASP A 129 11.83 16.09 -6.15
C ASP A 129 13.23 15.48 -6.36
N THR A 130 13.66 14.54 -5.50
CA THR A 130 15.02 13.93 -5.56
C THR A 130 15.05 12.49 -6.07
N SER A 131 13.91 11.88 -6.40
CA SER A 131 13.80 10.42 -6.61
C SER A 131 13.40 9.98 -8.02
N HIS A 132 13.58 10.83 -9.05
CA HIS A 132 13.22 10.46 -10.44
C HIS A 132 14.37 9.98 -11.36
N GLU A 133 15.63 9.89 -10.90
CA GLU A 133 16.75 9.47 -11.78
C GLU A 133 17.64 8.34 -11.28
N GLN A 134 17.28 7.61 -10.21
CA GLN A 134 17.96 6.34 -9.93
C GLN A 134 17.18 5.21 -10.57
N ALA A 135 17.66 4.81 -11.76
CA ALA A 135 17.20 3.66 -12.51
C ALA A 135 16.84 2.50 -11.58
N ALA A 136 15.54 2.18 -11.52
CA ALA A 136 15.05 1.04 -10.77
C ALA A 136 15.92 -0.19 -11.14
N PRO A 137 16.48 -0.93 -10.17
CA PRO A 137 17.27 -2.11 -10.46
C PRO A 137 16.41 -3.07 -11.29
N LYS A 138 16.81 -3.29 -12.54
CA LYS A 138 16.14 -4.19 -13.49
C LYS A 138 15.88 -5.53 -12.80
N GLY A 139 14.61 -5.86 -12.56
CA GLY A 139 14.18 -7.14 -11.99
C GLY A 139 13.46 -7.09 -10.63
N LEU A 140 13.61 -6.02 -9.83
CA LEU A 140 12.91 -5.96 -8.52
C LEU A 140 11.41 -5.71 -8.67
N GLY A 141 11.01 -4.90 -9.66
CA GLY A 141 9.59 -4.61 -9.91
C GLY A 141 8.75 -5.86 -10.21
N GLU A 142 9.35 -6.93 -10.74
CA GLU A 142 8.66 -8.20 -11.00
C GLU A 142 8.48 -9.05 -9.74
N ALA A 143 9.39 -8.96 -8.76
CA ALA A 143 9.29 -9.70 -7.50
C ALA A 143 8.23 -9.11 -6.54
N TYR A 144 7.99 -7.80 -6.64
CA TYR A 144 6.99 -7.04 -5.87
C TYR A 144 5.70 -6.78 -6.63
N ARG A 145 5.61 -7.16 -7.92
CA ARG A 145 4.30 -7.27 -8.56
C ARG A 145 3.50 -8.23 -7.68
N ALA A 146 2.45 -7.70 -7.05
CA ALA A 146 1.32 -8.53 -6.64
C ALA A 146 1.10 -9.51 -7.79
N LYS A 147 0.86 -10.79 -7.48
CA LYS A 147 0.36 -11.72 -8.50
C LYS A 147 -0.64 -10.88 -9.29
N GLN A 148 -0.33 -10.54 -10.55
CA GLN A 148 -1.38 -10.58 -11.53
C GLN A 148 -1.78 -12.03 -11.37
N GLU A 149 -2.79 -12.25 -10.54
CA GLU A 149 -3.75 -13.24 -10.90
C GLU A 149 -4.01 -12.86 -12.36
N GLU A 150 -3.39 -13.61 -13.26
CA GLU A 150 -4.13 -14.32 -14.28
C GLU A 150 -5.36 -14.97 -13.59
N SER A 151 -6.25 -14.13 -13.02
CA SER A 151 -7.65 -14.15 -13.30
C SER A 151 -7.67 -14.06 -14.80
N SER A 152 -7.48 -15.22 -15.43
CA SER A 152 -7.83 -15.40 -16.80
C SER A 152 -9.21 -14.76 -16.87
N ASN A 153 -9.36 -13.75 -17.71
CA ASN A 153 -10.69 -13.20 -18.00
C ASN A 153 -11.62 -14.32 -18.50
N LEU A 154 -11.12 -15.53 -18.75
CA LEU A 154 -11.86 -16.76 -19.00
C LEU A 154 -12.86 -17.11 -17.90
N ALA A 155 -14.01 -17.62 -18.36
CA ALA A 155 -15.10 -18.14 -17.57
C ALA A 155 -14.63 -19.20 -16.57
N THR A 156 -15.15 -19.15 -15.36
CA THR A 156 -14.90 -20.18 -14.34
C THR A 156 -15.53 -21.51 -14.75
N ASP A 157 -14.98 -22.63 -14.28
CA ASP A 157 -15.52 -23.97 -14.56
C ASP A 157 -16.99 -24.11 -14.15
N LYS A 158 -17.41 -23.39 -13.10
CA LYS A 158 -18.81 -23.32 -12.66
C LYS A 158 -19.71 -22.62 -13.69
N GLN A 159 -19.28 -21.49 -14.25
CA GLN A 159 -20.01 -20.77 -15.29
C GLN A 159 -20.10 -21.61 -16.57
N LYS A 160 -19.02 -22.29 -16.96
CA LYS A 160 -18.98 -23.18 -18.13
C LYS A 160 -19.93 -24.38 -17.96
N SER A 161 -19.92 -25.02 -16.79
CA SER A 161 -20.82 -26.14 -16.48
C SER A 161 -22.29 -25.71 -16.55
N TYR A 162 -22.62 -24.57 -15.95
CA TYR A 162 -23.98 -24.06 -15.94
C TYR A 162 -24.47 -23.65 -17.33
N LEU A 163 -23.61 -23.05 -18.15
CA LEU A 163 -23.92 -22.76 -19.56
C LEU A 163 -24.15 -24.02 -20.40
N ARG A 164 -23.39 -25.11 -20.19
CA ARG A 164 -23.66 -26.39 -20.88
C ARG A 164 -25.06 -26.91 -20.55
N GLU A 165 -25.46 -26.82 -19.29
CA GLU A 165 -26.81 -27.22 -18.86
C GLU A 165 -27.88 -26.35 -19.52
N LEU A 166 -27.73 -25.02 -19.50
CA LEU A 166 -28.68 -24.10 -20.13
C LEU A 166 -28.79 -24.27 -21.65
N VAL A 167 -27.67 -24.46 -22.35
CA VAL A 167 -27.64 -24.73 -23.79
C VAL A 167 -28.32 -26.07 -24.10
N SER A 168 -28.14 -27.09 -23.25
CA SER A 168 -28.79 -28.40 -23.44
C SER A 168 -30.32 -28.32 -23.29
N LEU A 169 -30.81 -27.41 -22.44
CA LEU A 169 -32.23 -27.24 -22.15
C LEU A 169 -32.94 -26.31 -23.14
N ASN A 170 -32.28 -25.24 -23.60
CA ASN A 170 -32.90 -24.16 -24.36
C ASN A 170 -32.60 -24.18 -25.87
N VAL A 171 -31.67 -25.03 -26.33
CA VAL A 171 -31.30 -25.14 -27.75
C VAL A 171 -31.67 -26.53 -28.27
N GLU A 172 -32.72 -26.60 -29.09
CA GLU A 172 -33.22 -27.84 -29.71
C GLU A 172 -32.40 -28.26 -30.96
N ASN A 173 -31.68 -27.32 -31.58
CA ASN A 173 -30.89 -27.57 -32.78
C ASN A 173 -29.48 -28.05 -32.44
N GLU A 174 -29.18 -29.30 -32.81
CA GLU A 174 -27.90 -29.97 -32.51
C GLU A 174 -26.68 -29.23 -33.11
N ALA A 175 -26.83 -28.64 -34.30
CA ALA A 175 -25.74 -27.91 -34.95
C ALA A 175 -25.42 -26.56 -34.26
N GLU A 176 -26.40 -25.97 -33.56
CA GLU A 176 -26.18 -24.76 -32.77
C GLU A 176 -25.60 -25.08 -31.39
N ARG A 177 -26.02 -26.20 -30.79
CA ARG A 177 -25.46 -26.72 -29.54
C ARG A 177 -23.95 -26.95 -29.63
N GLU A 178 -23.50 -27.64 -30.68
CA GLU A 178 -22.07 -27.94 -30.89
C GLU A 178 -21.23 -26.66 -31.07
N ARG A 179 -21.79 -25.61 -31.70
CA ARG A 179 -21.13 -24.30 -31.83
C ARG A 179 -20.96 -23.60 -30.49
N TRP A 180 -21.97 -23.65 -29.63
CA TRP A 180 -21.90 -23.09 -28.29
C TRP A 180 -20.87 -23.84 -27.44
N GLU A 181 -20.90 -25.17 -27.45
CA GLU A 181 -19.95 -25.99 -26.68
C GLU A 181 -18.49 -25.74 -27.08
N ALA A 182 -18.21 -25.59 -28.38
CA ALA A 182 -16.88 -25.25 -28.89
C ALA A 182 -16.41 -23.84 -28.46
N GLY A 183 -17.34 -22.91 -28.21
CA GLY A 183 -17.05 -21.54 -27.79
C GLY A 183 -16.89 -21.34 -26.28
N LEU A 184 -17.33 -22.29 -25.45
CA LEU A 184 -17.31 -22.14 -23.99
C LEU A 184 -15.89 -22.14 -23.40
N ASP A 185 -14.94 -22.81 -24.05
CA ASP A 185 -13.59 -22.94 -23.48
C ASP A 185 -12.75 -21.66 -23.60
N SER A 186 -13.05 -20.83 -24.60
CA SER A 186 -12.41 -19.53 -24.85
C SER A 186 -13.18 -18.32 -24.33
N MET A 187 -14.38 -18.53 -23.75
CA MET A 187 -15.28 -17.46 -23.32
C MET A 187 -14.80 -16.74 -22.07
N SER A 188 -15.02 -15.42 -22.00
CA SER A 188 -14.71 -14.63 -20.80
C SER A 188 -15.77 -14.76 -19.70
N LYS A 189 -15.46 -14.34 -18.46
CA LYS A 189 -16.40 -14.34 -17.32
C LYS A 189 -17.57 -13.39 -17.54
N GLU A 190 -17.31 -12.27 -18.21
CA GLU A 190 -18.31 -11.24 -18.52
C GLU A 190 -19.28 -11.79 -19.56
N ASP A 191 -18.75 -12.31 -20.67
CA ASP A 191 -19.54 -12.94 -21.74
C ASP A 191 -20.35 -14.14 -21.22
N ALA A 192 -19.72 -14.97 -20.37
CA ALA A 192 -20.41 -16.12 -19.78
C ALA A 192 -21.54 -15.70 -18.85
N SER A 193 -21.37 -14.61 -18.09
CA SER A 193 -22.43 -14.10 -17.20
C SER A 193 -23.58 -13.49 -17.99
N GLU A 194 -23.29 -12.77 -19.06
CA GLU A 194 -24.31 -12.20 -19.96
C GLU A 194 -25.10 -13.30 -20.67
N ALA A 195 -24.41 -14.32 -21.20
CA ALA A 195 -25.06 -15.47 -21.85
C ALA A 195 -25.97 -16.22 -20.87
N ILE A 196 -25.53 -16.42 -19.62
CA ILE A 196 -26.36 -17.03 -18.57
C ILE A 196 -27.64 -16.23 -18.33
N SER A 197 -27.53 -14.90 -18.20
CA SER A 197 -28.71 -14.04 -18.02
C SER A 197 -29.69 -14.13 -19.19
N GLN A 198 -29.19 -14.14 -20.44
CA GLN A 198 -30.05 -14.25 -21.62
C GLN A 198 -30.78 -15.60 -21.72
N PHE A 199 -30.19 -16.69 -21.23
CA PHE A 199 -30.83 -18.00 -21.19
C PHE A 199 -31.74 -18.20 -19.97
N ALA A 200 -31.54 -17.44 -18.89
CA ALA A 200 -32.38 -17.50 -17.69
C ALA A 200 -33.66 -16.65 -17.80
N ASP A 201 -33.64 -15.59 -18.62
CA ASP A 201 -34.81 -14.73 -18.91
C ASP A 201 -35.68 -15.23 -20.09
N ARG A 202 -35.29 -16.34 -20.73
CA ARG A 202 -36.07 -17.03 -21.78
C ARG A 202 -36.88 -18.17 -21.20
#